data_AF-A0A523JNA0-F1
#
_entry.id   AF-A0A523JNA0-F1
#
_cell.length_a   1.000
_cell.length_b   1.000
_cell.length_c   1.000
_cell.angle_alpha   90.00
_cell.angle_beta   90.00
_cell.angle_gamma   90.00
#
_symmetry.space_group_name_H-M   'P 1'
#
loop_
_entity.id
_entity.type
_entity.pdbx_description
1 polymer ?
#
loop_
_entity_poly.entity_id
_entity_poly.type
_entity_poly.pdbx_seq_one_letter_code
_entity_poly.pdbx_strand_id
1 'polypeptide(L)'
;MEVDDAGNITAAALTTRPTPHLLRMNGRTLYAWCALDTLFIPGLVGEKMEVESRCPVSDTVIRLSVSPHGVLEHSPEGAVLSVFLPGASGASIGLASPT
;
A
#
# COMPACT_ATOMS: atom_id res chain seq x y z
N MET A 1 -15.01 3.28 -2.97
CA MET A 1 -15.19 2.46 -4.19
C MET A 1 -15.26 3.42 -5.36
N GLU A 2 -14.51 3.13 -6.43
CA GLU A 2 -14.58 3.87 -7.67
C GLU A 2 -15.48 3.11 -8.65
N VAL A 3 -16.29 3.86 -9.40
CA VAL A 3 -17.17 3.32 -10.44
C VAL A 3 -17.01 4.12 -11.73
N ASP A 4 -17.20 3.47 -12.88
CA ASP A 4 -17.29 4.16 -14.17
C ASP A 4 -18.71 4.69 -14.47
N ASP A 5 -18.88 5.38 -15.59
CA ASP A 5 -20.17 5.95 -16.02
C ASP A 5 -21.24 4.87 -16.29
N ALA A 6 -20.83 3.63 -16.54
CA ALA A 6 -21.72 2.48 -16.73
C ALA A 6 -22.08 1.78 -15.40
N GLY A 7 -21.52 2.23 -14.27
CA GLY A 7 -21.76 1.69 -12.94
C GLY A 7 -20.90 0.45 -12.61
N ASN A 8 -19.90 0.12 -13.41
CA ASN A 8 -18.97 -0.96 -13.08
C ASN A 8 -17.99 -0.52 -11.99
N ILE A 9 -17.60 -1.44 -11.11
CA ILE A 9 -16.57 -1.20 -10.11
C ILE A 9 -15.21 -1.16 -10.82
N THR A 10 -14.53 -0.02 -10.73
CA THR A 10 -13.20 0.17 -11.32
C THR A 10 -12.08 0.11 -10.27
N ALA A 11 -12.41 0.34 -8.99
CA ALA A 11 -11.47 0.14 -7.90
C ALA A 11 -12.11 -0.04 -6.52
N ALA A 12 -11.46 -0.88 -5.72
CA ALA A 12 -11.72 -1.07 -4.29
C ALA A 12 -10.38 -1.41 -3.61
N ALA A 13 -9.74 -0.42 -2.98
CA ALA A 13 -8.36 -0.45 -2.47
C ALA A 13 -7.27 -0.64 -3.54
N LEU A 14 -7.53 -1.47 -4.56
CA LEU A 14 -6.72 -1.67 -5.76
C LEU A 14 -7.36 -0.94 -6.94
N THR A 15 -6.56 -0.12 -7.65
CA THR A 15 -6.98 0.72 -8.79
C THR A 15 -5.97 0.66 -9.94
N THR A 16 -6.41 1.02 -11.14
CA THR A 16 -5.53 1.27 -12.30
C THR A 16 -5.09 2.72 -12.43
N ARG A 17 -5.67 3.63 -11.62
CA ARG A 17 -5.31 5.05 -11.61
C ARG A 17 -4.02 5.26 -10.81
N PRO A 18 -3.03 6.02 -11.33
CA PRO A 18 -1.78 6.23 -10.61
C PRO A 18 -1.97 6.82 -9.21
N THR A 19 -1.31 6.21 -8.24
CA THR A 19 -1.15 6.72 -6.87
C THR A 19 0.33 6.61 -6.46
N PRO A 20 0.72 7.17 -5.30
CA PRO A 20 2.08 6.97 -4.77
C PRO A 20 2.43 5.52 -4.42
N HIS A 21 1.45 4.61 -4.33
CA HIS A 21 1.64 3.22 -3.92
C HIS A 21 1.47 2.29 -5.12
N LEU A 22 2.59 1.96 -5.78
CA LEU A 22 2.62 1.17 -6.99
C LEU A 22 2.75 -0.32 -6.63
N LEU A 23 1.95 -1.17 -7.26
CA LEU A 23 2.04 -2.64 -7.18
C LEU A 23 2.33 -3.23 -8.55
N ARG A 24 3.29 -4.15 -8.62
CA ARG A 24 3.58 -4.93 -9.83
C ARG A 24 3.31 -6.41 -9.60
N MET A 25 2.51 -6.99 -10.49
CA MET A 25 2.14 -8.41 -10.46
C MET A 25 2.05 -8.92 -11.90
N ASN A 26 2.75 -10.00 -12.23
CA ASN A 26 2.66 -10.65 -13.55
C ASN A 26 2.80 -9.68 -14.74
N GLY A 27 3.78 -8.76 -14.66
CA GLY A 27 4.03 -7.74 -15.69
C GLY A 27 3.01 -6.61 -15.76
N ARG A 28 1.99 -6.60 -14.90
CA ARG A 28 0.98 -5.53 -14.79
C ARG A 28 1.37 -4.55 -13.70
N THR A 29 1.10 -3.27 -13.93
CA THR A 29 1.20 -2.22 -12.93
C THR A 29 -0.20 -1.82 -12.49
N LEU A 30 -0.41 -1.84 -11.18
CA LEU A 30 -1.61 -1.44 -10.47
C LEU A 30 -1.20 -0.48 -9.35
N TYR A 31 -2.18 0.07 -8.64
CA TYR A 31 -1.95 1.02 -7.58
C TYR A 31 -2.87 0.77 -6.39
N ALA A 32 -2.42 1.14 -5.19
CA ALA A 32 -3.18 1.10 -3.96
C ALA A 32 -3.59 2.50 -3.51
N TRP A 33 -4.68 2.63 -2.75
CA TRP A 33 -5.08 3.94 -2.21
C TRP A 33 -4.23 4.37 -1.01
N CYS A 34 -3.73 3.42 -0.21
CA CYS A 34 -2.84 3.71 0.91
C CYS A 34 -1.77 2.63 1.10
N ALA A 35 -0.79 2.91 1.97
CA ALA A 35 0.28 1.96 2.32
C ALA A 35 -0.25 0.67 2.98
N LEU A 36 -1.38 0.71 3.68
CA LEU A 36 -1.95 -0.49 4.29
C LEU A 36 -2.51 -1.45 3.23
N ASP A 37 -3.12 -0.92 2.18
CA ASP A 37 -3.68 -1.72 1.08
C ASP A 37 -2.61 -2.57 0.40
N THR A 38 -1.38 -2.07 0.29
CA THR A 38 -0.28 -2.82 -0.33
C THR A 38 0.10 -4.09 0.43
N LEU A 39 -0.29 -4.21 1.70
CA LEU A 39 0.09 -5.34 2.55
C LEU A 39 -0.95 -6.48 2.55
N PHE A 40 -2.24 -6.17 2.42
CA PHE A 40 -3.27 -7.21 2.44
C PHE A 40 -3.78 -7.61 1.04
N ILE A 41 -3.68 -6.73 0.05
CA ILE A 41 -4.11 -7.02 -1.33
C ILE A 41 -3.43 -8.27 -1.93
N PRO A 42 -2.12 -8.50 -1.74
CA PRO A 42 -1.46 -9.74 -2.20
C PRO A 42 -2.11 -11.00 -1.64
N GLY A 43 -2.54 -10.98 -0.37
CA GLY A 43 -3.27 -12.07 0.27
C GLY A 43 -4.67 -12.30 -0.30
N LEU A 44 -5.40 -11.23 -0.63
CA LEU A 44 -6.72 -11.32 -1.25
C LEU A 44 -6.67 -11.79 -2.71
N VAL A 45 -5.63 -11.38 -3.45
CA VAL A 45 -5.44 -11.78 -4.86
C VAL A 45 -4.80 -13.17 -4.96
N GLY A 46 -4.06 -13.61 -3.95
CA GLY A 46 -3.36 -14.89 -3.94
C GLY A 46 -2.05 -14.89 -4.72
N GLU A 47 -1.48 -13.70 -5.00
CA GLU A 47 -0.29 -13.52 -5.83
C GLU A 47 0.75 -12.64 -5.14
N LYS A 48 2.03 -12.88 -5.42
CA LYS A 48 3.12 -12.02 -4.94
C LYS A 48 3.11 -10.70 -5.71
N MET A 49 3.33 -9.58 -5.01
CA MET A 49 3.42 -8.25 -5.60
C MET A 49 4.70 -7.53 -5.17
N GLU A 50 5.36 -6.89 -6.13
CA GLU A 50 6.43 -5.93 -5.85
C GLU A 50 5.82 -4.55 -5.65
N VAL A 51 6.11 -3.93 -4.51
CA VAL A 51 5.56 -2.64 -4.10
C VAL A 51 6.65 -1.58 -4.19
N GLU A 52 6.31 -0.42 -4.74
CA GLU A 52 7.11 0.80 -4.61
C GLU A 52 6.24 1.93 -4.06
N SER A 53 6.73 2.62 -3.04
CA SER A 53 6.07 3.74 -2.38
C SER A 53 7.11 4.82 -2.03
N ARG A 54 6.65 5.94 -1.48
CA ARG A 54 7.52 6.99 -0.93
C ARG A 54 7.14 7.33 0.49
N CYS A 55 8.14 7.59 1.33
CA CYS A 55 7.95 8.15 2.66
C CYS A 55 7.34 9.55 2.53
N PRO A 56 6.18 9.85 3.16
CA PRO A 56 5.55 11.16 3.03
C PRO A 56 6.32 12.30 3.73
N VAL A 57 7.31 11.97 4.57
CA VAL A 57 8.12 12.95 5.32
C VAL A 57 9.46 13.22 4.62
N SER A 58 10.15 12.17 4.18
CA SER A 58 11.52 12.27 3.65
C SER A 58 11.63 12.06 2.13
N ASP A 59 10.53 11.70 1.47
CA ASP A 59 10.48 11.29 0.05
C ASP A 59 11.33 10.06 -0.30
N THR A 60 11.92 9.39 0.70
CA THR A 60 12.69 8.15 0.51
C THR A 60 11.83 7.09 -0.18
N VAL A 61 12.35 6.47 -1.23
CA VAL A 61 11.70 5.35 -1.90
C VAL A 61 11.68 4.14 -0.98
N ILE A 62 10.50 3.59 -0.77
CA ILE A 62 10.26 2.36 -0.02
C ILE A 62 9.90 1.26 -1.01
N ARG A 63 10.56 0.11 -0.93
CA ARG A 63 10.29 -1.07 -1.77
C ARG A 63 10.00 -2.28 -0.91
N LEU A 64 8.95 -3.02 -1.26
CA LEU A 64 8.57 -4.25 -0.57
C LEU A 64 8.36 -5.37 -1.59
N SER A 65 8.70 -6.59 -1.22
CA SER A 65 8.21 -7.81 -1.86
C SER A 65 7.20 -8.45 -0.93
N VAL A 66 5.93 -8.51 -1.33
CA VAL A 66 4.83 -8.97 -0.49
C VAL A 66 4.18 -10.19 -1.10
N SER A 67 4.23 -11.31 -0.37
CA SER A 67 3.55 -12.56 -0.73
C SER A 67 2.13 -12.61 -0.13
N PRO A 68 1.31 -13.59 -0.54
CA PRO A 68 0.02 -13.84 0.12
C PRO A 68 0.13 -14.14 1.62
N HIS A 69 1.31 -14.54 2.10
CA HIS A 69 1.55 -14.92 3.49
C HIS A 69 2.29 -13.83 4.30
N GLY A 70 2.62 -12.70 3.68
CA GLY A 70 3.29 -11.59 4.33
C GLY A 70 4.46 -11.01 3.54
N VAL A 71 5.11 -10.03 4.15
CA VAL A 71 6.28 -9.33 3.59
C VAL A 71 7.48 -10.28 3.59
N LEU A 72 8.10 -10.44 2.41
CA LEU A 72 9.30 -11.24 2.22
C LEU A 72 10.56 -10.39 2.37
N GLU A 73 10.56 -9.20 1.75
CA GLU A 73 11.67 -8.27 1.75
C GLU A 73 11.16 -6.84 1.83
N HIS A 74 11.94 -5.96 2.46
CA HIS A 74 11.64 -4.53 2.51
C HIS A 74 12.92 -3.70 2.54
N SER A 75 12.85 -2.51 1.97
CA SER A 75 13.90 -1.50 2.04
C SER A 75 13.26 -0.11 2.05
N PRO A 76 13.75 0.85 2.86
CA PRO A 76 14.82 0.71 3.83
C PRO A 76 14.43 -0.19 5.03
N GLU A 77 15.43 -0.70 5.75
CA GLU A 77 15.20 -1.37 7.03
C GLU A 77 14.51 -0.41 8.01
N GLY A 78 13.55 -0.92 8.79
CA GLY A 78 12.79 -0.09 9.74
C GLY A 78 11.71 0.78 9.10
N ALA A 79 11.35 0.54 7.83
CA ALA A 79 10.18 1.17 7.23
C ALA A 79 8.92 0.90 8.08
N VAL A 80 8.20 1.98 8.41
CA VAL A 80 6.96 1.93 9.20
C VAL A 80 5.77 2.43 8.37
N LEU A 81 4.57 2.08 8.81
CA LEU A 81 3.33 2.66 8.30
C LEU A 81 2.54 3.26 9.46
N SER A 82 1.76 4.30 9.16
CA SER A 82 0.82 4.90 10.10
C SER A 82 -0.60 4.48 9.74
N VAL A 83 -1.37 3.99 10.71
CA VAL A 83 -2.80 3.68 10.55
C VAL A 83 -3.59 4.68 11.38
N PHE A 84 -4.59 5.31 10.77
CA PHE A 84 -5.58 6.10 11.48
C PHE A 84 -6.84 5.27 11.68
N LEU A 85 -7.36 5.24 12.91
CA LEU A 85 -8.64 4.59 13.20
C LEU A 85 -9.79 5.54 12.86
N PRO A 86 -10.66 5.20 11.90
CA PRO A 86 -11.77 6.06 11.53
C PRO A 86 -12.70 6.31 12.74
N GLY A 87 -13.08 7.57 12.96
CA GLY A 87 -13.99 7.94 14.05
C GLY A 87 -13.35 8.10 15.44
N ALA A 88 -12.05 7.83 15.60
CA ALA A 88 -11.32 8.24 16.79
C ALA A 88 -10.94 9.72 16.64
N SER A 89 -11.49 10.59 17.49
CA SER A 89 -11.04 11.97 17.57
C SER A 89 -9.59 12.01 18.06
N GLY A 90 -8.65 12.17 17.12
CA GLY A 90 -7.27 12.58 17.35
C GLY A 90 -6.47 11.77 18.37
N ALA A 91 -5.96 10.61 17.98
CA ALA A 91 -4.77 10.05 18.62
C ALA A 91 -3.80 9.59 17.53
N SER A 92 -2.87 10.48 17.17
CA SER A 92 -1.67 10.10 16.42
C SER A 92 -0.81 9.23 17.32
N ILE A 93 -0.73 7.92 17.04
CA ILE A 93 0.35 7.09 17.55
C ILE A 93 1.59 7.44 16.73
N GLY A 94 2.32 8.45 17.18
CA GLY A 94 3.67 8.71 16.71
C GLY A 94 4.58 7.60 17.24
N LEU A 95 4.97 6.66 16.39
CA LEU A 95 6.15 5.85 16.64
C LEU A 95 7.14 6.12 15.51
N ALA A 96 7.94 7.16 15.70
CA ALA A 96 9.22 7.29 15.06
C ALA A 96 10.29 7.34 16.15
N SER A 97 11.08 6.26 16.25
CA SER A 97 12.52 6.29 16.49
C SER A 97 13.06 4.85 16.52
N PRO A 98 13.64 4.33 15.43
CA PRO A 98 14.86 3.55 15.56
C PRO A 98 16.03 4.54 15.69
N THR A 99 16.87 4.28 16.69
CA THR A 99 18.13 4.99 17.01
C THR A 99 19.05 5.17 15.81
#